data_AF-A0A813VSW1-F1
#
_entry.id   AF-A0A813VSW1-F1
#
_cell.length_a   1.000
_cell.length_b   1.000
_cell.length_c   1.000
_cell.angle_alpha   90.00
_cell.angle_beta   90.00
_cell.angle_gamma   90.00
#
_symmetry.space_group_name_H-M   'P 1'
#
loop_
_entity.id
_entity.type
_entity.pdbx_description
1 polymer ?
#
loop_
_entity_poly.entity_id
_entity_poly.type
_entity_poly.pdbx_seq_one_letter_code
_entity_poly.pdbx_strand_id
1 'polypeptide(L)'
;MDFDDTNKECVANTDHIWLIRLLAARTCVKILQRSNFLIYDIFYIRIISRLIYSLTKTNTSSSIIYAILYLFEQLGCYASRTFLLPHLLDIDSSKIISSKSIQTILERIARLIIVT
;
A
#
# COMPACT_ATOMS: atom_id res chain seq x y z
N MET A 1 -8.95 -28.46 -27.65
CA MET A 1 -9.99 -27.85 -26.80
C MET A 1 -9.24 -26.81 -26.00
N ASP A 2 -9.14 -25.63 -26.59
CA ASP A 2 -8.07 -24.66 -26.31
C ASP A 2 -8.54 -23.68 -25.25
N PHE A 3 -8.68 -24.17 -24.02
CA PHE A 3 -9.09 -23.38 -22.85
C PHE A 3 -7.92 -22.69 -22.13
N ASP A 4 -6.71 -22.74 -22.69
CA ASP A 4 -5.48 -22.35 -21.98
C ASP A 4 -4.94 -20.94 -22.34
N ASP A 5 -5.38 -20.34 -23.44
CA ASP A 5 -4.85 -19.05 -23.89
C ASP A 5 -5.60 -17.83 -23.30
N THR A 6 -6.89 -17.96 -22.97
CA THR A 6 -7.67 -16.90 -22.30
C THR A 6 -7.27 -16.70 -20.83
N ASN A 7 -6.77 -17.75 -20.16
CA ASN A 7 -6.30 -17.65 -18.78
C ASN A 7 -4.91 -16.99 -18.68
N LYS A 8 -4.03 -17.20 -19.67
CA LYS A 8 -2.70 -16.58 -19.73
C LYS A 8 -2.77 -15.06 -19.90
N GLU A 9 -3.70 -14.56 -20.72
CA GLU A 9 -3.93 -13.12 -20.84
C GLU A 9 -4.49 -12.49 -19.56
N CYS A 10 -5.37 -13.20 -18.84
CA CYS A 10 -5.97 -12.71 -17.60
C CYS A 10 -4.93 -12.58 -16.47
N VAL A 11 -4.03 -13.56 -16.32
CA VAL A 11 -2.95 -13.53 -15.33
C VAL A 11 -1.92 -12.43 -15.67
N ALA A 12 -1.55 -12.27 -16.95
CA ALA A 12 -0.66 -11.20 -17.38
C ALA A 12 -1.25 -9.80 -17.11
N ASN A 13 -2.57 -9.62 -17.29
CA ASN A 13 -3.24 -8.35 -17.03
C ASN A 13 -3.23 -7.99 -15.53
N THR A 14 -3.34 -8.99 -14.65
CA THR A 14 -3.25 -8.76 -13.19
C THR A 14 -1.86 -8.33 -12.73
N ASP A 15 -0.80 -8.83 -13.36
CA ASP A 15 0.58 -8.47 -13.05
C ASP A 15 0.91 -7.03 -13.50
N HIS A 16 0.41 -6.62 -14.67
CA HIS A 16 0.57 -5.25 -15.15
C HIS A 16 -0.18 -4.23 -14.27
N ILE A 17 -1.39 -4.55 -13.83
CA ILE A 17 -2.16 -3.68 -12.92
C ILE A 17 -1.43 -3.51 -11.59
N TRP A 18 -0.81 -4.58 -11.08
CA TRP A 18 0.00 -4.52 -9.85
C TRP A 18 1.22 -3.61 -10.02
N LEU A 19 1.94 -3.73 -11.13
CA LEU A 19 3.11 -2.88 -11.43
C LEU A 19 2.72 -1.40 -11.58
N ILE A 20 1.61 -1.12 -12.26
CA ILE A 20 1.08 0.24 -12.42
C ILE A 20 0.77 0.86 -11.06
N ARG A 21 0.17 0.09 -10.13
CA ARG A 21 -0.12 0.57 -8.77
C ARG A 21 1.14 0.90 -7.99
N LEU A 22 2.22 0.13 -8.16
CA LEU A 22 3.49 0.42 -7.51
C LEU A 22 4.18 1.66 -8.09
N LEU A 23 4.14 1.83 -9.41
CA LEU A 23 4.63 3.04 -10.06
C LEU A 23 3.83 4.27 -9.61
N ALA A 24 2.51 4.14 -9.49
CA ALA A 24 1.65 5.19 -8.96
C ALA A 24 1.98 5.51 -7.50
N ALA A 25 2.16 4.49 -6.64
CA ALA A 25 2.55 4.67 -5.25
C ALA A 25 3.90 5.39 -5.12
N ARG A 26 4.91 4.97 -5.90
CA ARG A 26 6.23 5.61 -5.92
C ARG A 26 6.19 7.05 -6.41
N THR A 27 5.35 7.33 -7.40
CA THR A 27 5.14 8.70 -7.91
C THR A 27 4.47 9.56 -6.85
N CYS A 28 3.46 9.02 -6.16
CA CYS A 28 2.79 9.69 -5.05
C CYS A 28 3.78 10.06 -3.93
N VAL A 29 4.66 9.14 -3.54
CA VAL A 29 5.72 9.41 -2.54
C VAL A 29 6.62 10.57 -2.98
N LYS A 30 7.09 10.56 -4.23
CA LYS A 30 7.92 11.64 -4.77
C LYS A 30 7.22 12.99 -4.75
N ILE A 31 5.92 13.02 -5.05
CA ILE A 31 5.11 14.25 -4.99
C ILE A 31 5.05 14.73 -3.55
N LEU A 32 4.69 13.85 -2.61
CA LEU A 32 4.55 14.18 -1.18
C LEU A 32 5.88 14.65 -0.56
N GLN A 33 7.01 14.05 -0.95
CA GLN A 33 8.35 14.42 -0.46
C GLN A 33 8.88 15.75 -1.04
N ARG A 34 8.43 16.15 -2.24
CA ARG A 34 8.94 17.36 -2.92
C ARG A 34 8.10 18.62 -2.66
N SER A 35 6.92 18.48 -2.09
CA SER A 35 6.02 19.60 -1.80
C SER A 35 6.34 20.32 -0.48
N ASN A 36 6.59 21.64 -0.53
CA ASN A 36 6.74 22.59 0.61
C ASN A 36 5.41 23.33 0.86
N PHE A 37 5.07 23.92 2.02
CA PHE A 37 5.03 23.45 3.42
C PHE A 37 3.81 24.10 4.14
N LEU A 38 2.68 24.37 3.47
CA LEU A 38 1.49 24.97 4.13
C LEU A 38 0.15 24.55 3.48
N ILE A 39 -0.02 24.76 2.17
CA ILE A 39 -1.21 24.24 1.44
C ILE A 39 -1.16 22.70 1.34
N TYR A 40 0.04 22.14 1.37
CA TYR A 40 0.29 20.72 1.21
C TYR A 40 0.06 19.88 2.47
N ASP A 41 0.00 20.48 3.67
CA ASP A 41 -0.30 19.70 4.89
C ASP A 41 -1.75 19.18 4.85
N ILE A 42 -2.68 20.01 4.38
CA ILE A 42 -4.08 19.60 4.17
C ILE A 42 -4.16 18.52 3.09
N PHE A 43 -3.40 18.66 2.01
CA PHE A 43 -3.36 17.68 0.92
C PHE A 43 -2.74 16.35 1.36
N TYR A 44 -1.64 16.41 2.10
CA TYR A 44 -0.95 15.26 2.68
C TYR A 44 -1.88 14.51 3.62
N ILE A 45 -2.50 15.22 4.58
CA ILE A 45 -3.46 14.62 5.52
C ILE A 45 -4.63 14.00 4.76
N ARG A 46 -5.22 14.69 3.77
CA ARG A 46 -6.33 14.14 2.97
C ARG A 46 -5.95 12.85 2.24
N ILE A 47 -4.76 12.80 1.63
CA ILE A 47 -4.27 11.58 0.96
C ILE A 47 -4.10 10.46 1.99
N ILE A 48 -3.39 10.72 3.08
CA ILE A 48 -3.13 9.72 4.12
C ILE A 48 -4.44 9.20 4.73
N SER A 49 -5.39 10.08 5.07
CA SER A 49 -6.70 9.66 5.57
C SER A 49 -7.47 8.80 4.56
N ARG A 50 -7.38 9.12 3.26
CA ARG A 50 -8.04 8.33 2.21
C ARG A 50 -7.38 6.96 2.02
N LEU A 51 -6.06 6.89 2.14
CA LEU A 51 -5.30 5.64 2.09
C LEU A 51 -5.65 4.75 3.28
N ILE A 52 -5.66 5.30 4.50
CA ILE A 52 -6.06 4.58 5.72
C ILE A 52 -7.50 4.08 5.60
N TYR A 53 -8.44 4.93 5.20
CA TYR A 53 -9.83 4.53 5.00
C TYR A 53 -9.97 3.38 4.00
N SER A 54 -9.17 3.40 2.93
CA SER A 54 -9.16 2.32 1.94
C SER A 54 -8.53 1.05 2.52
N LEU A 55 -7.52 1.18 3.38
CA LEU A 55 -6.82 0.07 4.01
C LEU A 55 -7.72 -0.70 5.00
N THR A 56 -8.52 0.01 5.79
CA THR A 56 -9.40 -0.58 6.83
C THR A 56 -10.75 -1.04 6.30
N LYS A 57 -11.07 -0.78 5.02
CA LYS A 57 -12.32 -1.23 4.41
C LYS A 57 -12.26 -2.72 4.07
N THR A 58 -13.25 -3.48 4.56
CA THR A 58 -13.35 -4.95 4.42
C THR A 58 -13.33 -5.45 2.98
N ASN A 59 -13.79 -4.68 2.00
CA ASN A 59 -13.84 -5.09 0.59
C ASN A 59 -12.59 -4.72 -0.23
N THR A 60 -11.55 -4.19 0.40
CA THR A 60 -10.34 -3.76 -0.33
C THR A 60 -9.50 -4.96 -0.78
N SER A 61 -9.20 -5.06 -2.07
CA SER A 61 -8.39 -6.17 -2.60
C SER A 61 -6.97 -6.19 -2.03
N SER A 62 -6.38 -7.38 -1.89
CA SER A 62 -5.02 -7.56 -1.35
C SER A 62 -3.95 -6.80 -2.14
N SER A 63 -4.14 -6.63 -3.45
CA SER A 63 -3.24 -5.84 -4.31
C SER A 63 -3.31 -4.33 -4.03
N ILE A 64 -4.45 -3.82 -3.55
CA ILE A 64 -4.57 -2.43 -3.09
C ILE A 64 -3.91 -2.29 -1.70
N ILE A 65 -4.18 -3.23 -0.78
CA ILE A 65 -3.56 -3.26 0.55
C ILE A 65 -2.03 -3.23 0.42
N TYR A 66 -1.48 -4.10 -0.41
CA TYR A 66 -0.04 -4.14 -0.66
C TYR A 66 0.50 -2.82 -1.19
N ALA A 67 -0.16 -2.19 -2.17
CA ALA A 67 0.27 -0.92 -2.73
C ALA A 67 0.25 0.22 -1.69
N ILE A 68 -0.73 0.23 -0.78
CA ILE A 68 -0.82 1.20 0.32
C ILE A 68 0.31 0.97 1.31
N LEU A 69 0.54 -0.27 1.75
CA LEU A 69 1.65 -0.61 2.66
C LEU A 69 3.01 -0.25 2.05
N TYR A 70 3.18 -0.52 0.75
CA TYR A 70 4.38 -0.12 0.02
C TYR A 70 4.57 1.40 -0.02
N LEU A 71 3.48 2.16 -0.21
CA LEU A 71 3.53 3.61 -0.16
C LEU A 71 4.02 4.10 1.22
N PHE A 72 3.48 3.55 2.32
CA PHE A 72 3.93 3.90 3.68
C PHE A 72 5.38 3.52 3.95
N GLU A 73 5.80 2.33 3.50
CA GLU A 73 7.20 1.92 3.58
C GLU A 73 8.13 2.95 2.92
N GLN A 74 7.74 3.47 1.74
CA GLN A 74 8.53 4.46 0.99
C GLN A 74 8.47 5.87 1.59
N LEU A 75 7.37 6.25 2.27
CA LEU A 75 7.29 7.52 3.01
C LEU A 75 8.22 7.53 4.24
N GLY A 76 8.59 6.36 4.74
CA GLY A 76 9.56 6.18 5.83
C GLY A 76 8.92 5.94 7.20
N CYS A 77 9.78 5.82 8.21
CA CYS A 77 9.35 5.41 9.55
C CYS A 77 8.34 6.38 10.17
N TYR A 78 8.59 7.69 10.10
CA TYR A 78 7.71 8.68 10.75
C TYR A 78 6.26 8.55 10.26
N ALA A 79 6.04 8.48 8.94
CA ALA A 79 4.71 8.31 8.39
C ALA A 79 4.09 6.95 8.77
N SER A 80 4.89 5.89 8.71
CA SER A 80 4.44 4.54 9.09
C SER A 80 4.04 4.46 10.57
N ARG A 81 4.82 5.08 11.47
CA ARG A 81 4.57 5.08 12.91
C ARG A 81 3.40 5.98 13.30
N THR A 82 3.32 7.17 12.74
CA THR A 82 2.30 8.16 13.11
C THR A 82 0.93 7.81 12.53
N PHE A 83 0.88 7.33 11.29
CA PHE A 83 -0.38 7.19 10.56
C PHE A 83 -0.77 5.74 10.27
N LEU A 84 0.17 4.85 9.96
CA LEU A 84 -0.17 3.46 9.62
C LEU A 84 -0.35 2.58 10.87
N LEU A 85 0.57 2.69 11.83
CA LEU A 85 0.61 1.84 13.02
C LEU A 85 -0.71 1.80 13.81
N PRO A 86 -1.42 2.92 14.06
CA PRO A 86 -2.68 2.90 14.81
C PRO A 86 -3.78 2.06 14.13
N HIS A 87 -3.69 1.87 12.81
CA HIS A 87 -4.71 1.21 12.01
C HIS A 87 -4.30 -0.17 11.49
N LEU A 88 -3.10 -0.66 11.82
CA LEU A 88 -2.63 -1.99 11.39
C LEU A 88 -3.50 -3.12 11.94
N LEU A 89 -4.06 -2.95 13.14
CA LEU A 89 -4.96 -3.93 13.77
C LEU A 89 -6.36 -3.93 13.15
N ASP A 90 -6.74 -2.84 12.45
CA ASP A 90 -8.03 -2.71 11.78
C ASP A 90 -8.02 -3.33 10.37
N ILE A 91 -6.86 -3.79 9.90
CA ILE A 91 -6.75 -4.49 8.63
C ILE A 91 -7.34 -5.89 8.77
N ASP A 92 -8.16 -6.27 7.80
CA ASP A 92 -8.74 -7.60 7.71
C ASP A 92 -7.67 -8.71 7.82
N SER A 93 -7.65 -9.38 8.96
CA SER A 93 -6.65 -10.39 9.31
C SER A 93 -6.66 -11.59 8.35
N SER A 94 -7.81 -11.88 7.73
CA SER A 94 -7.93 -12.94 6.73
C SER A 94 -7.04 -12.69 5.51
N LYS A 95 -6.84 -11.41 5.14
CA LYS A 95 -5.99 -11.00 4.01
C LYS A 95 -4.51 -10.99 4.37
N ILE A 96 -4.19 -10.70 5.62
CA ILE A 96 -2.81 -10.77 6.12
C ILE A 96 -2.35 -12.23 6.13
N ILE A 97 -3.17 -13.13 6.68
CA ILE A 97 -2.81 -14.55 6.79
C ILE A 97 -2.71 -15.21 5.41
N SER A 98 -3.62 -14.87 4.48
CA SER A 98 -3.66 -15.48 3.14
C SER A 98 -2.60 -14.97 2.17
N SER A 99 -1.84 -13.91 2.50
CA SER A 99 -0.92 -13.27 1.55
C SER A 99 0.51 -13.11 2.09
N LYS A 100 1.43 -13.95 1.58
CA LYS A 100 2.87 -13.88 1.92
C LYS A 100 3.52 -12.55 1.56
N SER A 101 3.07 -11.89 0.49
CA SER A 101 3.58 -10.57 0.09
C SER A 101 3.20 -9.46 1.07
N ILE A 102 1.97 -9.49 1.61
CA ILE A 102 1.53 -8.59 2.67
C ILE A 102 2.31 -8.84 3.96
N GLN A 103 2.54 -10.10 4.34
CA GLN A 103 3.35 -10.42 5.52
C GLN A 103 4.78 -9.90 5.39
N THR A 104 5.43 -10.13 4.24
CA THR A 104 6.80 -9.68 3.99
C THR A 104 6.94 -8.16 4.08
N ILE A 105 5.98 -7.41 3.54
CA ILE A 105 6.06 -5.94 3.60
C ILE A 105 5.75 -5.40 5.00
N LEU A 106 4.84 -6.02 5.74
CA LEU A 106 4.59 -5.70 7.14
C LEU A 106 5.83 -5.97 8.00
N GLU A 107 6.54 -7.07 7.77
CA GLU A 107 7.81 -7.34 8.44
C GLU A 107 8.86 -6.26 8.14
N ARG A 108 8.97 -5.83 6.88
CA ARG A 108 9.89 -4.75 6.49
C ARG A 108 9.54 -3.44 7.19
N ILE A 109 8.25 -3.09 7.28
CA ILE A 109 7.77 -1.90 8.00
C ILE A 109 8.03 -2.04 9.52
N ALA A 110 7.77 -3.21 10.10
CA ALA A 110 8.03 -3.45 11.52
C ALA A 110 9.53 -3.31 11.83
N ARG A 111 10.40 -3.86 10.97
CA ARG A 111 11.86 -3.66 11.07
C ARG A 111 12.23 -2.20 10.92
N LEU A 112 11.62 -1.48 9.98
CA LEU A 112 11.84 -0.05 9.79
C LEU A 112 11.50 0.74 11.06
N ILE A 113 10.39 0.42 11.75
CA ILE A 113 9.96 1.09 12.97
C ILE A 113 10.85 0.75 14.17
N ILE A 114 11.31 -0.50 14.32
CA ILE A 114 12.14 -0.91 15.47
C ILE A 114 13.54 -0.30 15.41
N VAL A 115 14.11 -0.15 14.22
CA VAL A 115 15.49 0.35 14.03
C VAL A 115 15.63 1.85 14.29
N THR A 116 14.56 2.63 14.08
CA THR A 116 14.54 4.11 14.21
C THR A 116 13.73 4.57 15.40
#